data_AF-A0A9Q6EUG1-F1
#
_entry.id   AF-A0A9Q6EUG1-F1
#
_cell.length_a   1.000
_cell.length_b   1.000
_cell.length_c   1.000
_cell.angle_alpha   90.00
_cell.angle_beta   90.00
_cell.angle_gamma   90.00
#
_symmetry.space_group_name_H-M   'P 1'
#
loop_
_entity.id
_entity.type
_entity.pdbx_description
1 polymer ?
#
loop_
_entity_poly.entity_id
_entity_poly.type
_entity_poly.pdbx_seq_one_letter_code
_entity_poly.pdbx_strand_id
1 'polypeptide(L)'
;MKQNLNHLKPGLYAVWYFDCWDVDGDLYYTLATQDANQLWREEGTGLDMLRHQGDTFLKAWALDDASNLLAQSNNNLQLTQQSLKPGLYAIHYFDNGDPGNEPTHILVTLDDNQKWYNHENGREMFMSEGDMVLKAWALDDASNLLA
;
A
#
# COMPACT_ATOMS: atom_id res chain seq x y z
N MET A 1 15.09 12.95 -0.23
CA MET A 1 15.49 13.02 1.20
C MET A 1 15.31 11.63 1.78
N LYS A 2 16.33 11.04 2.41
CA LYS A 2 16.18 9.76 3.11
C LYS A 2 15.35 10.00 4.36
N GLN A 3 14.20 9.34 4.51
CA GLN A 3 13.45 9.43 5.77
C GLN A 3 14.05 8.48 6.80
N ASN A 4 14.28 8.98 8.01
CA ASN A 4 14.67 8.14 9.15
C ASN A 4 13.41 7.65 9.84
N LEU A 5 13.06 6.38 9.63
CA LEU A 5 11.83 5.76 10.16
C LEU A 5 12.05 5.02 11.49
N ASN A 6 13.19 5.22 12.14
CA ASN A 6 13.55 4.52 13.39
C ASN A 6 12.73 4.98 14.61
N HIS A 7 11.93 6.03 14.47
CA HIS A 7 11.06 6.54 15.53
C HIS A 7 9.63 5.94 15.45
N LEU A 8 9.32 5.19 14.38
CA LEU A 8 8.03 4.55 14.20
C LEU A 8 7.84 3.41 15.20
N LYS A 9 6.58 3.18 15.60
CA LYS A 9 6.24 2.09 16.51
C LYS A 9 6.21 0.76 15.74
N PRO A 10 6.46 -0.38 16.39
CA PRO A 10 6.28 -1.67 15.74
C PRO A 10 4.84 -1.83 15.23
N GLY A 11 4.68 -2.37 14.03
CA GLY A 11 3.37 -2.48 13.38
C GLY A 11 3.44 -2.76 11.88
N LEU A 12 2.27 -2.84 11.26
CA LEU A 12 2.11 -2.95 9.82
C LEU A 12 2.10 -1.56 9.19
N TYR A 13 2.70 -1.44 8.01
CA TYR A 13 2.85 -0.19 7.30
C TYR A 13 2.63 -0.40 5.80
N ALA A 14 2.03 0.61 5.17
CA ALA A 14 2.15 0.86 3.75
C ALA A 14 3.50 1.55 3.52
N VAL A 15 4.33 1.05 2.62
CA VAL A 15 5.69 1.58 2.40
C VAL A 15 5.89 1.89 0.93
N TRP A 16 6.35 3.10 0.66
CA TRP A 16 6.88 3.50 -0.62
C TRP A 16 8.40 3.62 -0.51
N TYR A 17 9.12 2.90 -1.35
CA TYR A 17 10.58 2.84 -1.30
C TYR A 17 11.19 2.81 -2.70
N PHE A 18 12.45 3.22 -2.77
CA PHE A 18 13.29 3.07 -3.96
C PHE A 18 14.18 1.85 -3.78
N ASP A 19 14.16 0.95 -4.76
CA ASP A 19 15.03 -0.22 -4.84
C ASP A 19 16.06 0.02 -5.95
N CYS A 20 17.34 -0.12 -5.62
CA CYS A 20 18.44 0.07 -6.56
C CYS A 20 19.10 -1.27 -6.97
N TRP A 21 18.35 -2.37 -6.93
CA TRP A 21 18.86 -3.68 -7.33
C TRP A 21 19.46 -3.68 -8.74
N ASP A 22 18.91 -2.89 -9.66
CA ASP A 22 19.46 -2.71 -11.00
C ASP A 22 19.99 -1.28 -11.26
N VAL A 23 20.42 -1.03 -12.49
CA VAL A 23 21.08 0.23 -12.88
C VAL A 23 20.11 1.40 -12.97
N ASP A 24 18.83 1.12 -13.21
CA ASP A 24 17.81 2.13 -13.44
C ASP A 24 17.14 2.52 -12.11
N GLY A 25 16.97 1.55 -11.23
CA GLY A 25 16.35 1.69 -9.92
C GLY A 25 14.86 1.98 -10.03
N ASP A 26 14.07 1.22 -9.29
CA ASP A 26 12.61 1.25 -9.42
C ASP A 26 11.95 1.77 -8.14
N LEU A 27 10.78 2.37 -8.32
CA LEU A 27 9.90 2.75 -7.22
C LEU A 27 8.94 1.59 -6.97
N TYR A 28 8.91 1.15 -5.72
CA TYR A 28 8.05 0.07 -5.29
C TYR A 28 7.16 0.49 -4.14
N TYR A 29 5.97 -0.08 -4.16
CA TYR A 29 5.04 -0.04 -3.06
C TYR A 29 4.84 -1.46 -2.52
N THR A 30 4.92 -1.59 -1.20
CA THR A 30 4.65 -2.86 -0.54
C THR A 30 4.03 -2.64 0.84
N LEU A 31 3.48 -3.70 1.41
CA LEU A 31 3.18 -3.74 2.84
C LEU A 31 4.38 -4.28 3.59
N ALA A 32 4.67 -3.71 4.75
CA ALA A 32 5.81 -4.13 5.55
C ALA A 32 5.51 -4.09 7.04
N THR A 33 6.07 -5.03 7.78
CA THR A 33 6.05 -5.01 9.24
C THR A 33 7.37 -4.46 9.75
N GLN A 34 7.30 -3.46 10.63
CA GLN A 34 8.42 -3.05 11.46
C GLN A 34 8.33 -3.75 12.82
N ASP A 35 9.39 -4.43 13.24
CA ASP A 35 9.45 -5.08 14.54
C ASP A 35 9.98 -4.17 15.66
N ALA A 36 10.00 -4.68 16.90
CA ALA A 36 10.48 -3.96 18.08
C ALA A 36 11.96 -3.55 18.02
N ASN A 37 12.75 -4.17 17.14
CA ASN A 37 14.15 -3.84 16.89
C ASN A 37 14.31 -2.93 15.66
N GLN A 38 13.21 -2.39 15.13
CA GLN A 38 13.18 -1.52 13.95
C GLN A 38 13.61 -2.21 12.65
N LEU A 39 13.57 -3.55 12.61
CA LEU A 39 13.79 -4.30 11.38
C LEU A 39 12.50 -4.33 10.57
N TRP A 40 12.65 -4.06 9.26
CA TRP A 40 11.56 -4.00 8.30
C TRP A 40 11.55 -5.27 7.45
N ARG A 41 10.38 -5.91 7.38
CA ARG A 41 10.17 -7.09 6.53
C ARG A 41 8.93 -6.92 5.67
N GLU A 42 9.03 -7.31 4.41
CA GLU A 42 7.91 -7.31 3.49
C GLU A 42 6.81 -8.28 3.96
N GLU A 43 5.56 -7.82 3.91
CA GLU A 43 4.38 -8.63 4.19
C GLU A 43 4.10 -9.56 2.98
N GLY A 44 3.92 -10.85 3.25
CA GLY A 44 3.81 -11.89 2.22
C GLY A 44 5.09 -12.73 2.08
N THR A 45 6.23 -12.09 1.80
CA THR A 45 7.51 -12.82 1.62
C THR A 45 8.30 -13.00 2.92
N GLY A 46 8.15 -12.08 3.87
CA GLY A 46 8.92 -12.05 5.12
C GLY A 46 10.40 -11.67 4.92
N LEU A 47 10.79 -11.24 3.72
CA LEU A 47 12.16 -10.84 3.42
C LEU A 47 12.47 -9.47 4.03
N ASP A 48 13.71 -9.31 4.49
CA ASP A 48 14.19 -8.02 5.00
C ASP A 48 14.14 -6.97 3.88
N MET A 49 13.71 -5.75 4.21
CA MET A 49 13.69 -4.63 3.27
C MET A 49 15.05 -3.91 3.17
N LEU A 50 15.22 -3.13 2.10
CA LEU A 50 16.43 -2.34 1.81
C LEU A 50 17.70 -3.20 1.75
N ARG A 51 17.66 -4.26 0.94
CA ARG A 51 18.70 -5.30 0.85
C ARG A 51 19.93 -4.83 0.09
N HIS A 52 19.78 -3.82 -0.77
CA HIS A 52 20.85 -3.32 -1.63
C HIS A 52 21.35 -1.95 -1.15
N GLN A 53 22.66 -1.73 -1.30
CA GLN A 53 23.27 -0.47 -0.91
C GLN A 53 22.81 0.65 -1.84
N GLY A 54 21.89 1.48 -1.36
CA GLY A 54 21.29 2.57 -2.13
C GLY A 54 19.78 2.61 -1.98
N ASP A 55 19.17 1.48 -1.61
CA ASP A 55 17.77 1.38 -1.26
C ASP A 55 17.41 2.39 -0.17
N THR A 56 16.23 2.98 -0.29
CA THR A 56 15.76 3.94 0.72
C THR A 56 14.25 3.94 0.81
N PHE A 57 13.76 4.03 2.03
CA PHE A 57 12.38 4.44 2.25
C PHE A 57 12.18 5.87 1.76
N LEU A 58 11.06 6.08 1.07
CA LEU A 58 10.58 7.40 0.68
C LEU A 58 9.49 7.85 1.64
N LYS A 59 8.56 6.96 1.99
CA LYS A 59 7.49 7.20 2.94
C LYS A 59 6.96 5.90 3.54
N ALA A 60 6.46 5.97 4.77
CA ALA A 60 5.71 4.89 5.40
C ALA A 60 4.47 5.44 6.11
N TRP A 61 3.34 4.74 5.99
CA TRP A 61 2.08 5.07 6.66
C TRP A 61 1.71 3.90 7.57
N ALA A 62 1.48 4.19 8.86
CA ALA A 62 1.03 3.17 9.80
C ALA A 62 -0.34 2.64 9.38
N LEU A 63 -0.46 1.33 9.26
CA LEU A 63 -1.73 0.64 9.01
C LEU A 63 -2.21 0.05 10.33
N ASP A 64 -3.25 0.64 10.91
CA ASP A 64 -3.97 0.01 12.01
C ASP A 64 -5.03 -0.95 11.45
N ASP A 65 -5.32 -2.04 12.16
CA ASP A 65 -6.39 -2.97 11.75
C ASP A 65 -7.77 -2.27 11.68
N ALA A 66 -7.93 -1.16 12.41
CA ALA A 66 -9.13 -0.33 12.36
C ALA A 66 -9.33 0.36 11.00
N SER A 67 -8.25 0.71 10.29
CA SER A 67 -8.31 1.32 8.95
C SER A 67 -8.48 0.31 7.82
N ASN A 68 -8.47 -1.00 8.09
CA ASN A 68 -8.83 -1.99 7.08
C ASN A 68 -10.35 -2.02 6.84
N LEU A 69 -10.82 -1.16 5.93
CA LEU A 69 -12.24 -0.86 5.75
C LEU A 69 -13.02 -2.00 5.06
N LEU A 70 -12.35 -2.86 4.30
CA LEU A 70 -13.02 -3.93 3.51
C LEU A 70 -12.94 -5.31 4.16
N ALA A 71 -12.09 -5.53 5.17
CA ALA A 71 -12.10 -6.78 5.94
C ALA A 71 -13.22 -6.83 7.00
N GLN A 72 -13.73 -5.66 7.44
CA GLN A 72 -14.78 -5.55 8.47
C GLN A 72 -16.19 -5.87 7.95
N SER A 73 -16.39 -5.96 6.64
CA SER A 73 -17.67 -6.07 5.94
C SER A 73 -18.06 -7.48 5.50
N ASN A 74 -17.34 -8.50 5.96
CA ASN A 74 -17.50 -9.88 5.50
C ASN A 74 -18.79 -10.51 6.03
N ASN A 75 -19.90 -10.31 5.32
CA ASN A 75 -20.98 -11.27 5.10
C ASN A 75 -21.95 -10.71 4.03
N ASN A 76 -21.72 -11.08 2.76
CA ASN A 76 -22.72 -11.00 1.67
C ASN A 76 -23.25 -9.62 1.23
N LEU A 77 -22.39 -8.61 1.08
CA LEU A 77 -22.73 -7.48 0.22
C LEU A 77 -21.50 -7.08 -0.60
N GLN A 78 -21.72 -6.91 -1.91
CA GLN A 78 -20.96 -5.96 -2.71
C GLN A 78 -20.81 -4.70 -1.85
N LEU A 79 -19.62 -4.44 -1.33
CA LEU A 79 -19.25 -3.08 -1.00
C LEU A 79 -19.22 -2.38 -2.35
N THR A 80 -20.36 -1.84 -2.73
CA THR A 80 -20.34 -0.67 -3.59
C THR A 80 -19.36 0.28 -2.93
N GLN A 81 -18.30 0.61 -3.65
CA GLN A 81 -17.38 1.73 -3.49
C GLN A 81 -17.96 2.93 -2.68
N GLN A 82 -19.28 3.17 -2.73
CA GLN A 82 -20.13 4.11 -2.00
C GLN A 82 -19.88 4.45 -0.51
N SER A 83 -18.97 3.80 0.21
CA SER A 83 -18.72 4.10 1.65
C SER A 83 -17.35 4.74 1.93
N LEU A 84 -16.45 4.76 0.95
CA LEU A 84 -15.10 5.27 1.14
C LEU A 84 -15.07 6.78 0.88
N LYS A 85 -14.32 7.51 1.70
CA LYS A 85 -14.07 8.93 1.46
C LYS A 85 -13.01 9.08 0.37
N PRO A 86 -13.16 10.03 -0.56
CA PRO A 86 -12.10 10.37 -1.50
C PRO A 86 -10.79 10.66 -0.78
N GLY A 87 -9.68 10.20 -1.33
CA GLY A 87 -8.38 10.29 -0.67
C GLY A 87 -7.37 9.25 -1.14
N LEU A 88 -6.23 9.22 -0.46
CA LEU A 88 -5.15 8.27 -0.73
C LEU A 88 -5.39 6.96 0.04
N TYR A 89 -5.15 5.84 -0.62
CA TYR A 89 -5.29 4.52 -0.02
C TYR A 89 -4.12 3.62 -0.40
N ALA A 90 -3.77 2.75 0.55
CA ALA A 90 -3.09 1.50 0.32
C ALA A 90 -4.15 0.45 0.01
N ILE A 91 -3.97 -0.34 -1.05
CA ILE A 91 -4.89 -1.44 -1.33
C ILE A 91 -4.15 -2.74 -1.60
N HIS A 92 -4.79 -3.84 -1.22
CA HIS A 92 -4.46 -5.19 -1.66
C HIS A 92 -5.53 -5.61 -2.66
N TYR A 93 -5.15 -5.95 -3.88
CA TYR A 93 -6.09 -6.14 -4.98
C TYR A 93 -5.70 -7.31 -5.89
N PHE A 94 -6.69 -7.78 -6.63
CA PHE A 94 -6.56 -8.77 -7.68
C PHE A 94 -6.92 -8.12 -9.01
N ASP A 95 -6.02 -8.17 -9.98
CA ASP A 95 -6.23 -7.71 -11.36
C ASP A 95 -6.41 -8.93 -12.26
N ASN A 96 -7.57 -9.03 -12.90
CA ASN A 96 -7.90 -10.17 -13.74
C ASN A 96 -7.28 -10.06 -15.15
N GLY A 97 -6.69 -8.91 -15.50
CA GLY A 97 -6.06 -8.65 -16.79
C GLY A 97 -4.64 -9.21 -16.95
N ASP A 98 -3.98 -9.60 -15.86
CA ASP A 98 -2.58 -10.08 -15.89
C ASP A 98 -2.48 -11.61 -15.65
N PRO A 99 -2.03 -12.39 -16.65
CA PRO A 99 -1.95 -13.84 -16.56
C PRO A 99 -0.82 -14.29 -15.61
N GLY A 100 -1.20 -14.54 -14.34
CA GLY A 100 -0.33 -15.07 -13.29
C GLY A 100 -0.70 -14.63 -11.88
N ASN A 101 -1.70 -13.75 -11.73
CA ASN A 101 -1.81 -12.89 -10.56
C ASN A 101 -2.10 -13.58 -9.23
N GLU A 102 -1.09 -13.56 -8.38
CA GLU A 102 -1.30 -13.41 -6.94
C GLU A 102 -1.79 -11.98 -6.67
N PRO A 103 -2.72 -11.80 -5.71
CA PRO A 103 -3.07 -10.46 -5.26
C PRO A 103 -1.84 -9.63 -4.88
N THR A 104 -1.83 -8.35 -5.24
CA THR A 104 -0.69 -7.45 -5.04
C THR A 104 -1.11 -6.15 -4.36
N HIS A 105 -0.12 -5.35 -4.01
CA HIS A 105 -0.27 -4.12 -3.24
C HIS A 105 0.01 -2.90 -4.11
N ILE A 106 -0.79 -1.83 -3.97
CA ILE A 106 -0.53 -0.57 -4.66
C ILE A 106 -1.08 0.64 -3.88
N LEU A 107 -0.54 1.83 -4.18
CA LEU A 107 -1.13 3.10 -3.81
C LEU A 107 -2.12 3.59 -4.86
N VAL A 108 -3.30 4.01 -4.39
CA VAL A 108 -4.34 4.56 -5.24
C VAL A 108 -4.96 5.80 -4.64
N THR A 109 -5.41 6.68 -5.52
CA THR A 109 -6.29 7.78 -5.17
C THR A 109 -7.72 7.37 -5.51
N LEU A 110 -8.63 7.50 -4.54
CA LEU A 110 -10.07 7.42 -4.74
C LEU A 110 -10.62 8.83 -4.96
N ASP A 111 -11.33 9.04 -6.06
CA ASP A 111 -11.95 10.34 -6.37
C ASP A 111 -13.39 10.47 -5.80
N ASP A 112 -13.97 11.65 -5.97
CA ASP A 112 -15.36 11.96 -5.56
C ASP A 112 -16.41 11.11 -6.29
N ASN A 113 -16.07 10.56 -7.47
CA ASN A 113 -16.93 9.69 -8.26
C ASN A 113 -16.72 8.21 -7.92
N GLN A 114 -15.96 7.92 -6.86
CA GLN A 114 -15.60 6.58 -6.44
C GLN A 114 -14.77 5.80 -7.49
N LYS A 115 -13.97 6.48 -8.30
CA LYS A 115 -13.03 5.86 -9.22
C LYS A 115 -11.65 5.78 -8.59
N TRP A 116 -11.00 4.64 -8.79
CA TRP A 116 -9.63 4.41 -8.34
C TRP A 116 -8.64 4.78 -9.43
N TYR A 117 -7.61 5.51 -9.05
CA TYR A 117 -6.51 5.89 -9.92
C TYR A 117 -5.20 5.43 -9.31
N ASN A 118 -4.34 4.81 -10.11
CA ASN A 118 -2.97 4.51 -9.72
C ASN A 118 -2.28 5.81 -9.28
N HIS A 119 -1.72 5.82 -8.06
CA HIS A 119 -1.17 7.04 -7.49
C HIS A 119 0.08 7.55 -8.23
N GLU A 120 0.86 6.66 -8.85
CA GLU A 120 2.11 7.01 -9.51
C GLU A 120 1.89 7.57 -10.92
N ASN A 121 0.99 6.97 -11.70
CA ASN A 121 0.80 7.30 -13.11
C ASN A 121 -0.57 7.91 -13.46
N GLY A 122 -1.51 7.96 -12.49
CA GLY A 122 -2.83 8.55 -12.65
C GLY A 122 -3.79 7.77 -13.55
N ARG A 123 -3.46 6.54 -13.95
CA ARG A 123 -4.36 5.70 -14.76
C ARG A 123 -5.51 5.17 -13.92
N GLU A 124 -6.72 5.20 -14.48
CA GLU A 124 -7.90 4.57 -13.86
C GLU A 124 -7.68 3.06 -13.75
N MET A 125 -8.00 2.51 -12.58
CA MET A 125 -7.83 1.09 -12.25
C MET A 125 -9.17 0.38 -12.18
N PHE A 126 -9.15 -0.95 -12.24
CA PHE A 126 -10.32 -1.83 -12.10
C PHE A 126 -11.37 -1.66 -13.20
N MET A 127 -10.88 -1.53 -14.42
CA MET A 127 -11.70 -1.35 -15.62
C MET A 127 -12.20 -2.67 -16.21
N SER A 128 -11.60 -3.80 -15.81
CA SER A 128 -11.90 -5.13 -16.36
C SER A 128 -12.87 -5.89 -15.46
N GLU A 129 -13.72 -6.71 -16.09
CA GLU A 129 -14.57 -7.63 -15.34
C GLU A 129 -13.70 -8.67 -14.59
N GLY A 130 -13.92 -8.82 -13.29
CA GLY A 130 -13.16 -9.72 -12.42
C GLY A 130 -12.08 -9.05 -11.57
N ASP A 131 -11.81 -7.77 -11.78
CA ASP A 131 -10.92 -7.00 -10.92
C ASP A 131 -11.53 -6.80 -9.53
N MET A 132 -10.74 -6.96 -8.46
CA MET A 132 -11.24 -6.92 -7.08
C MET A 132 -10.28 -6.21 -6.14
N VAL A 133 -10.77 -5.23 -5.38
CA VAL A 133 -10.09 -4.74 -4.19
C VAL A 133 -10.41 -5.66 -3.01
N LEU A 134 -9.40 -6.31 -2.46
CA LEU A 134 -9.55 -7.29 -1.36
C LEU A 134 -9.45 -6.63 0.02
N LYS A 135 -8.54 -5.66 0.17
CA LYS A 135 -8.38 -4.84 1.38
C LYS A 135 -8.04 -3.41 0.97
N ALA A 136 -8.47 -2.45 1.77
CA ALA A 136 -8.14 -1.04 1.58
C ALA A 136 -7.91 -0.36 2.93
N TRP A 137 -6.85 0.42 3.02
CA TRP A 137 -6.50 1.24 4.17
C TRP A 137 -6.42 2.70 3.74
N ALA A 138 -7.24 3.54 4.36
CA ALA A 138 -7.16 4.98 4.16
C ALA A 138 -5.82 5.50 4.69
N LEU A 139 -5.06 6.16 3.83
CA LEU A 139 -3.80 6.77 4.21
C LEU A 139 -4.07 8.23 4.55
N ASP A 140 -3.95 8.55 5.83
CA ASP A 140 -4.02 9.93 6.28
C ASP A 140 -2.67 10.61 5.99
N ASP A 141 -2.65 11.63 5.13
CA ASP A 141 -1.45 12.45 4.94
C ASP A 141 -1.09 13.25 6.20
N ALA A 142 -2.02 13.42 7.15
CA ALA A 142 -1.73 13.98 8.47
C ALA A 142 -0.96 13.01 9.38
N SER A 143 -0.89 11.72 9.03
CA SER A 143 -0.04 10.73 9.71
C SER A 143 1.44 10.87 9.36
N ASN A 144 1.85 12.00 8.75
CA ASN A 144 3.23 12.48 8.84
C ASN A 144 3.68 12.35 10.30
N LEU A 145 4.38 11.25 10.59
CA LEU A 145 5.18 11.08 11.78
C LEU A 145 6.40 11.98 11.58
N LEU A 146 6.13 13.28 11.56
CA LEU A 146 7.07 14.37 11.71
C LEU A 146 6.77 14.96 13.08
N ALA A 147 7.40 14.37 14.08
CA ALA A 147 7.87 15.07 15.27
C ALA A 147 9.21 14.46 15.66
#